data_AF-A0A954PWE3-F1
#
_entry.id   AF-A0A954PWE3-F1
#
_cell.length_a   1.000
_cell.length_b   1.000
_cell.length_c   1.000
_cell.angle_alpha   90.00
_cell.angle_beta   90.00
_cell.angle_gamma   90.00
#
_symmetry.space_group_name_H-M   'P 1'
#
loop_
_entity.id
_entity.type
_entity.pdbx_description
1 polymer ?
#
loop_
_entity_poly.entity_id
_entity_poly.type
_entity_poly.pdbx_seq_one_letter_code
_entity_poly.pdbx_strand_id
1 'polypeptide(L)'
;MQTRKSELTGLVLAGLVFAINCMAFAYFFDADEQGYIDTQRGIDQYNAIREFFRLPPTLTVVDLFEVRFVQILLTLIMLGALFFTGLVTVEHLTLYLVWPYSAFLATKIKQEFILFPLAFIDLASTWRRELFISTMILLFSLATGEKNGVIIIAFRITAFILTRTSRYKAVFLTVAGIAASLLLDRYFDILARFVPQVAAYSYTRDVVNPEYSVPESAGVFLSSLHLGINPPLDYWFHLPFSALVLFFGWLSLRESDEEERMVFCRSIMASAVVFILFTSVTHAFQNARYYYFIVLMLFPRLNTRMLVALLIFSLLHTLTAVYVYEVLR
;
A
#
# COMPACT_ATOMS: atom_id res chain seq x y z
N MET A 1 -8.76 -32.73 1.10
CA MET A 1 -7.52 -32.90 0.30
C MET A 1 -7.55 -32.11 -1.00
N GLN A 2 -8.70 -32.02 -1.69
CA GLN A 2 -8.84 -31.30 -2.97
C GLN A 2 -8.73 -29.77 -2.85
N THR A 3 -9.20 -29.17 -1.74
CA THR A 3 -9.10 -27.73 -1.47
C THR A 3 -7.65 -27.25 -1.32
N ARG A 4 -6.84 -27.90 -0.49
CA ARG A 4 -5.41 -27.59 -0.30
C ARG A 4 -4.59 -27.65 -1.59
N LYS A 5 -4.89 -28.62 -2.48
CA LYS A 5 -4.19 -28.73 -3.77
C LYS A 5 -4.51 -27.55 -4.68
N SER A 6 -5.76 -27.08 -4.67
CA SER A 6 -6.18 -25.91 -5.44
C SER A 6 -5.55 -24.62 -4.92
N GLU A 7 -5.50 -24.44 -3.59
CA GLU A 7 -4.88 -23.28 -2.93
C GLU A 7 -3.39 -23.18 -3.27
N LEU A 8 -2.65 -24.29 -3.15
CA LEU A 8 -1.23 -24.33 -3.47
C LEU A 8 -0.97 -24.02 -4.95
N THR A 9 -1.79 -24.57 -5.85
CA THR A 9 -1.69 -24.29 -7.29
C THR A 9 -1.90 -22.79 -7.56
N GLY A 10 -2.91 -22.19 -6.92
CA GLY A 10 -3.18 -20.76 -7.04
C GLY A 10 -2.02 -19.89 -6.55
N LEU A 11 -1.44 -20.25 -5.41
CA LEU A 11 -0.29 -19.56 -4.84
C LEU A 11 0.96 -19.64 -5.74
N VAL A 12 1.23 -20.80 -6.33
CA VAL A 12 2.35 -20.98 -7.28
C VAL A 12 2.16 -20.12 -8.52
N LEU A 13 0.96 -20.10 -9.10
CA LEU A 13 0.66 -19.26 -10.26
C LEU A 13 0.77 -17.77 -9.93
N ALA A 14 0.32 -17.35 -8.76
CA ALA A 14 0.48 -15.99 -8.28
C ALA A 14 1.95 -15.60 -8.12
N GLY A 15 2.77 -16.49 -7.55
CA GLY A 15 4.22 -16.28 -7.44
C GLY A 15 4.92 -16.15 -8.80
N LEU A 16 4.49 -16.93 -9.81
CA LEU A 16 5.01 -16.81 -11.17
C LEU A 16 4.65 -15.45 -11.79
N VAL A 17 3.39 -15.02 -11.67
CA VAL A 17 2.95 -13.69 -12.17
C VAL A 17 3.70 -12.57 -11.46
N PHE A 18 3.88 -12.66 -10.14
CA PHE A 18 4.69 -11.72 -9.37
C PHE A 18 6.11 -11.61 -9.92
N ALA A 19 6.78 -12.74 -10.15
CA ALA A 19 8.13 -12.77 -10.69
C ALA A 19 8.21 -12.14 -12.10
N ILE A 20 7.25 -12.47 -12.99
CA ILE A 20 7.18 -11.89 -14.34
C ILE A 20 7.02 -10.37 -14.25
N ASN A 21 6.10 -9.89 -13.42
CA ASN A 21 5.87 -8.46 -13.22
C ASN A 21 7.11 -7.77 -12.65
N CYS A 22 7.77 -8.36 -11.65
CA CYS A 22 9.00 -7.81 -11.08
C CYS A 22 10.11 -7.70 -12.14
N MET A 23 10.28 -8.73 -12.98
CA MET A 23 11.27 -8.69 -14.07
C MET A 23 10.93 -7.60 -15.08
N ALA A 24 9.66 -7.44 -15.45
CA ALA A 24 9.22 -6.38 -16.35
C ALA A 24 9.50 -4.98 -15.75
N PHE A 25 9.09 -4.73 -14.50
CA PHE A 25 9.37 -3.46 -13.84
C PHE A 25 10.86 -3.20 -13.64
N ALA A 26 11.64 -4.23 -13.28
CA ALA A 26 13.07 -4.09 -13.07
C ALA A 26 13.83 -3.79 -14.38
N TYR A 27 13.36 -4.28 -15.52
CA TYR A 27 14.03 -4.12 -16.81
C TYR A 27 13.59 -2.87 -17.58
N PHE A 28 12.29 -2.57 -17.59
CA PHE A 28 11.71 -1.54 -18.46
C PHE A 28 11.46 -0.19 -17.80
N PHE A 29 11.64 -0.05 -16.49
CA PHE A 29 11.42 1.24 -15.84
C PHE A 29 12.76 1.84 -15.44
N ASP A 30 13.11 2.98 -16.00
CA ASP A 30 14.28 3.73 -15.55
C ASP A 30 14.05 4.22 -14.10
N ALA A 31 15.10 4.20 -13.28
CA ALA A 31 15.04 4.75 -11.93
C ALA A 31 14.90 6.27 -11.95
N ASP A 32 15.43 6.96 -12.97
CA ASP A 32 15.34 8.42 -13.06
C ASP A 32 13.90 8.90 -13.30
N GLU A 33 13.09 8.07 -13.97
CA GLU A 33 11.66 8.29 -14.15
C GLU A 33 10.85 8.11 -12.86
N GLN A 34 11.44 7.52 -11.83
CA GLN A 34 10.83 7.38 -10.50
C GLN A 34 11.14 8.57 -9.58
N GLY A 35 11.83 9.60 -10.10
CA GLY A 35 12.25 10.83 -9.43
C GLY A 35 13.75 10.81 -9.12
N TYR A 36 14.54 11.60 -9.83
CA TYR A 36 16.02 11.64 -9.71
C TYR A 36 16.52 11.83 -8.26
N ILE A 37 15.87 12.70 -7.47
CA ILE A 37 16.19 12.93 -6.05
C ILE A 37 15.86 11.70 -5.18
N ASP A 38 14.81 10.98 -5.56
CA ASP A 38 14.34 9.80 -4.86
C ASP A 38 15.24 8.58 -5.10
N THR A 39 15.77 8.44 -6.31
CA THR A 39 16.72 7.36 -6.68
C THR A 39 18.04 7.49 -5.93
N GLN A 40 18.62 8.70 -5.89
CA GLN A 40 19.85 8.93 -5.12
C GLN A 40 19.64 8.65 -3.63
N ARG A 41 18.52 9.11 -3.06
CA ARG A 41 18.15 8.82 -1.67
C ARG A 41 17.99 7.31 -1.42
N GLY A 42 17.39 6.59 -2.36
CA GLY A 42 17.24 5.14 -2.27
C GLY A 42 18.57 4.39 -2.34
N ILE A 43 19.50 4.84 -3.19
CA ILE A 43 20.88 4.32 -3.25
C ILE A 43 21.63 4.58 -1.94
N ASP A 44 21.51 5.79 -1.38
CA ASP A 44 22.14 6.15 -0.11
C ASP A 44 21.58 5.30 1.05
N GLN A 45 20.26 5.05 1.07
CA GLN A 45 19.61 4.15 2.02
C GLN A 45 20.09 2.69 1.87
N TYR A 46 20.23 2.20 0.64
CA TYR A 46 20.78 0.87 0.38
C TYR A 46 22.21 0.73 0.91
N ASN A 47 23.05 1.74 0.67
CA ASN A 47 24.42 1.78 1.18
C ASN A 47 24.45 1.78 2.72
N ALA A 48 23.54 2.51 3.38
CA ALA A 48 23.41 2.50 4.84
C ALA A 48 23.01 1.11 5.39
N ILE A 49 22.11 0.39 4.71
CA ILE A 49 21.75 -0.99 5.09
C ILE A 49 22.94 -1.94 4.91
N ARG A 50 23.69 -1.83 3.82
CA ARG A 50 24.90 -2.63 3.59
C ARG A 50 25.94 -2.40 4.67
N GLU A 51 26.16 -1.14 5.04
CA GLU A 51 27.08 -0.76 6.11
C GLU A 51 26.65 -1.35 7.46
N PHE A 52 25.36 -1.28 7.78
CA PHE A 52 24.80 -1.89 8.99
C PHE A 52 25.08 -3.41 9.07
N PHE A 53 24.94 -4.13 7.96
CA PHE A 53 25.20 -5.57 7.88
C PHE A 53 26.68 -5.93 7.62
N ARG A 54 27.57 -4.94 7.52
CA ARG A 54 29.01 -5.11 7.23
C ARG A 54 29.29 -5.99 6.00
N LEU A 55 28.46 -5.86 4.97
CA LEU A 55 28.63 -6.61 3.74
C LEU A 55 29.85 -6.09 2.97
N PRO A 56 30.68 -6.97 2.35
CA PRO A 56 31.87 -6.54 1.63
C PRO A 56 31.53 -5.56 0.50
N PRO A 57 32.41 -4.57 0.21
CA PRO A 57 32.20 -3.61 -0.86
C PRO A 57 32.39 -4.29 -2.21
N THR A 58 31.30 -4.75 -2.79
CA THR A 58 31.23 -5.08 -4.21
C THR A 58 30.54 -3.93 -4.95
N LEU A 59 31.32 -3.37 -5.89
CA LEU A 59 31.01 -2.49 -7.03
C LEU A 59 30.36 -1.12 -6.75
N THR A 60 31.06 -0.07 -7.19
CA THR A 60 30.62 1.32 -7.41
C THR A 60 29.44 1.38 -8.38
N VAL A 61 28.50 2.32 -8.20
CA VAL A 61 27.26 2.47 -9.01
C VAL A 61 26.72 1.10 -9.42
N VAL A 62 26.29 0.37 -8.40
CA VAL A 62 25.59 -0.91 -8.50
C VAL A 62 24.53 -0.81 -9.61
N ASP A 63 24.57 -1.75 -10.56
CA ASP A 63 23.56 -1.90 -11.60
C ASP A 63 22.18 -1.83 -10.93
N LEU A 64 21.33 -0.87 -11.30
CA LEU A 64 20.05 -0.61 -10.64
C LEU A 64 19.23 -1.90 -10.48
N PHE A 65 19.43 -2.84 -11.41
CA PHE A 65 18.92 -4.19 -11.36
C PHE A 65 19.27 -4.98 -10.08
N GLU A 66 20.52 -4.93 -9.61
CA GLU A 66 20.95 -5.62 -8.39
C GLU A 66 20.26 -5.06 -7.14
N VAL A 67 20.14 -3.73 -7.02
CA VAL A 67 19.45 -3.09 -5.90
C VAL A 67 17.97 -3.50 -5.88
N ARG A 68 17.31 -3.48 -7.04
CA ARG A 68 15.92 -3.94 -7.20
C ARG A 68 15.78 -5.41 -6.84
N PHE A 69 16.73 -6.26 -7.24
CA PHE A 69 16.74 -7.67 -6.89
C PHE A 69 16.83 -7.89 -5.38
N VAL A 70 17.69 -7.14 -4.68
CA VAL A 70 17.78 -7.20 -3.21
C VAL A 70 16.45 -6.76 -2.57
N GLN A 71 15.80 -5.71 -3.07
CA GLN A 71 14.49 -5.27 -2.54
C GLN A 71 13.38 -6.30 -2.75
N ILE A 72 13.35 -6.96 -3.92
CA ILE A 72 12.44 -8.09 -4.17
C ILE A 72 12.71 -9.20 -3.16
N LEU A 73 13.98 -9.57 -2.95
CA LEU A 73 14.34 -10.63 -2.02
C LEU A 73 13.95 -10.31 -0.57
N LEU A 74 14.21 -9.08 -0.11
CA LEU A 74 13.81 -8.62 1.22
C LEU A 74 12.28 -8.67 1.40
N THR A 75 11.54 -8.27 0.37
CA THR A 75 10.07 -8.34 0.34
C THR A 75 9.59 -9.79 0.48
N LEU A 76 10.18 -10.73 -0.27
CA LEU A 76 9.83 -12.15 -0.22
C LEU A 76 10.19 -12.79 1.13
N ILE A 77 11.34 -12.46 1.72
CA ILE A 77 11.74 -12.94 3.05
C ILE A 77 10.72 -12.47 4.10
N MET A 78 10.33 -11.20 4.07
CA MET A 78 9.36 -10.66 5.02
C MET A 78 7.97 -11.29 4.83
N LEU A 79 7.48 -11.45 3.59
CA LEU A 79 6.23 -12.16 3.32
C LEU A 79 6.28 -13.60 3.83
N GLY A 80 7.39 -14.30 3.60
CA GLY A 80 7.62 -15.64 4.12
C GLY A 80 7.53 -15.68 5.65
N ALA A 81 8.21 -14.75 6.34
CA ALA A 81 8.16 -14.65 7.79
C ALA A 81 6.73 -14.38 8.32
N LEU A 82 6.00 -13.46 7.69
CA LEU A 82 4.61 -13.15 8.06
C LEU A 82 3.67 -14.36 7.82
N PHE A 83 3.88 -15.10 6.73
CA PHE A 83 3.10 -16.29 6.41
C PHE A 83 3.39 -17.44 7.40
N PHE A 84 4.66 -17.77 7.66
CA PHE A 84 5.03 -18.86 8.58
C PHE A 84 4.67 -18.57 10.04
N THR A 85 4.57 -17.30 10.43
CA THR A 85 4.08 -16.89 11.76
C THR A 85 2.55 -16.83 11.87
N GLY A 86 1.82 -17.07 10.78
CA GLY A 86 0.36 -17.01 10.74
C GLY A 86 -0.20 -15.59 10.95
N LEU A 87 0.58 -14.57 10.58
CA LEU A 87 0.14 -13.18 10.54
C LEU A 87 -0.56 -12.83 9.22
N VAL A 88 -0.31 -13.61 8.16
CA VAL A 88 -0.89 -13.47 6.82
C VAL A 88 -1.42 -14.82 6.37
N THR A 89 -2.65 -14.86 5.84
CA THR A 89 -3.27 -16.09 5.29
C THR A 89 -2.78 -16.42 3.88
N VAL A 90 -3.15 -17.60 3.36
CA VAL A 90 -2.83 -17.99 1.98
C VAL A 90 -3.50 -17.04 0.99
N GLU A 91 -4.72 -16.61 1.27
CA GLU A 91 -5.52 -15.72 0.44
C GLU A 91 -4.86 -14.35 0.34
N HIS A 92 -4.47 -13.76 1.48
CA HIS A 92 -3.78 -12.47 1.50
C HIS A 92 -2.42 -12.53 0.82
N LEU A 93 -1.66 -13.62 1.01
CA LEU A 93 -0.39 -13.82 0.31
C LEU A 93 -0.58 -13.97 -1.21
N THR A 94 -1.54 -14.79 -1.64
CA THR A 94 -1.85 -14.98 -3.07
C THR A 94 -2.19 -13.65 -3.72
N LEU A 95 -3.01 -12.86 -3.05
CA LEU A 95 -3.46 -11.57 -3.52
C LEU A 95 -2.33 -10.54 -3.60
N TYR A 96 -1.44 -10.51 -2.59
CA TYR A 96 -0.22 -9.71 -2.66
C TYR A 96 0.56 -10.03 -3.93
N LEU A 97 0.77 -11.31 -4.23
CA LEU A 97 1.59 -11.78 -5.34
C LEU A 97 0.93 -11.53 -6.70
N VAL A 98 -0.38 -11.68 -6.82
CA VAL A 98 -1.09 -11.38 -8.07
C VAL A 98 -1.12 -9.88 -8.36
N TRP A 99 -1.05 -9.02 -7.34
CA TRP A 99 -1.25 -7.60 -7.53
C TRP A 99 -0.06 -6.91 -8.25
N PRO A 100 -0.26 -6.30 -9.43
CA PRO A 100 0.83 -5.74 -10.23
C PRO A 100 1.56 -4.59 -9.51
N TYR A 101 0.82 -3.80 -8.72
CA TYR A 101 1.43 -2.73 -7.94
C TYR A 101 2.35 -3.26 -6.83
N SER A 102 2.07 -4.43 -6.25
CA SER A 102 2.97 -5.05 -5.26
C SER A 102 4.32 -5.39 -5.88
N ALA A 103 4.31 -5.91 -7.11
CA ALA A 103 5.53 -6.20 -7.86
C ALA A 103 6.31 -4.91 -8.16
N PHE A 104 5.62 -3.86 -8.59
CA PHE A 104 6.24 -2.55 -8.80
C PHE A 104 6.86 -1.98 -7.52
N LEU A 105 6.14 -2.01 -6.40
CA LEU A 105 6.65 -1.54 -5.11
C LEU A 105 7.87 -2.33 -4.64
N ALA A 106 7.86 -3.65 -4.83
CA ALA A 106 9.00 -4.51 -4.52
C ALA A 106 10.24 -4.21 -5.38
N THR A 107 10.05 -3.63 -6.56
CA THR A 107 11.12 -3.20 -7.49
C THR A 107 11.48 -1.72 -7.37
N LYS A 108 10.78 -0.95 -6.54
CA LYS A 108 10.98 0.50 -6.46
C LYS A 108 12.05 0.82 -5.43
N ILE A 109 13.07 1.59 -5.84
CA ILE A 109 14.23 1.94 -5.01
C ILE A 109 13.86 3.01 -3.97
N LYS A 110 12.96 2.68 -3.04
CA LYS A 110 12.63 3.49 -1.86
C LYS A 110 12.38 2.59 -0.66
N GLN A 111 13.00 2.95 0.46
CA GLN A 111 12.89 2.20 1.72
C GLN A 111 11.46 2.21 2.29
N GLU A 112 10.65 3.23 1.98
CA GLU A 112 9.26 3.36 2.44
C GLU A 112 8.37 2.17 2.07
N PHE A 113 8.71 1.45 0.98
CA PHE A 113 7.97 0.28 0.48
C PHE A 113 8.31 -1.02 1.18
N ILE A 114 9.38 -1.06 1.96
CA ILE A 114 9.70 -2.21 2.81
C ILE A 114 8.58 -2.41 3.85
N LEU A 115 7.82 -1.39 4.20
CA LEU A 115 6.69 -1.53 5.13
C LEU A 115 5.42 -2.11 4.49
N PHE A 116 5.36 -2.21 3.15
CA PHE A 116 4.11 -2.54 2.46
C PHE A 116 3.54 -3.93 2.81
N PRO A 117 4.33 -5.02 2.86
CA PRO A 117 3.82 -6.31 3.31
C PRO A 117 3.18 -6.32 4.71
N LEU A 118 3.57 -5.41 5.62
CA LEU A 118 2.97 -5.30 6.95
C LEU A 118 1.51 -4.81 6.89
N ALA A 119 1.11 -4.17 5.80
CA ALA A 119 -0.28 -3.76 5.59
C ALA A 119 -1.23 -4.95 5.34
N PHE A 120 -0.70 -6.15 5.02
CA PHE A 120 -1.47 -7.37 4.75
C PHE A 120 -1.68 -8.25 5.98
N ILE A 121 -1.20 -7.84 7.15
CA ILE A 121 -1.38 -8.60 8.40
C ILE A 121 -2.88 -8.58 8.79
N ASP A 122 -3.42 -9.74 9.16
CA ASP A 122 -4.83 -9.85 9.59
C ASP A 122 -5.13 -8.98 10.82
N LEU A 123 -6.35 -8.46 10.94
CA LEU A 123 -6.81 -7.82 12.17
C LEU A 123 -6.89 -8.85 13.30
N ALA A 124 -6.31 -8.54 14.46
CA ALA A 124 -6.25 -9.49 15.54
C ALA A 124 -7.60 -9.66 16.26
N SER A 125 -7.88 -10.90 16.67
CA SER A 125 -9.06 -11.24 17.47
C SER A 125 -9.01 -10.69 18.90
N THR A 126 -7.83 -10.37 19.43
CA THR A 126 -7.65 -9.86 20.80
C THR A 126 -6.81 -8.58 20.82
N TRP A 127 -7.09 -7.71 21.79
CA TRP A 127 -6.33 -6.46 21.99
C TRP A 127 -4.85 -6.72 22.28
N ARG A 128 -4.52 -7.81 23.01
CA ARG A 128 -3.12 -8.15 23.32
C ARG A 128 -2.31 -8.44 22.05
N ARG A 129 -2.88 -9.20 21.11
CA ARG A 129 -2.24 -9.49 19.83
C ARG A 129 -2.18 -8.24 18.94
N GLU A 130 -3.21 -7.41 18.94
CA GLU A 130 -3.21 -6.15 18.18
C GLU A 130 -2.16 -5.16 18.70
N LEU A 131 -2.03 -5.04 20.02
CA LEU A 131 -0.99 -4.24 20.67
C LEU A 131 0.40 -4.76 20.29
N PHE A 132 0.63 -6.08 20.37
CA PHE A 132 1.89 -6.69 19.97
C PHE A 132 2.26 -6.39 18.51
N ILE A 133 1.32 -6.59 17.57
CA ILE A 133 1.53 -6.29 16.15
C ILE A 133 1.83 -4.81 15.94
N SER A 134 1.06 -3.92 16.56
CA SER A 134 1.26 -2.47 16.46
C SER A 134 2.62 -2.04 17.00
N THR A 135 3.06 -2.61 18.13
CA THR A 135 4.40 -2.39 18.69
C THR A 135 5.50 -2.90 17.76
N MET A 136 5.33 -4.09 17.17
CA MET A 136 6.29 -4.63 16.19
C MET A 136 6.43 -3.71 14.98
N ILE A 137 5.31 -3.24 14.41
CA ILE A 137 5.32 -2.30 13.27
C ILE A 137 5.99 -0.99 13.67
N LEU A 138 5.73 -0.48 14.88
CA LEU A 138 6.36 0.74 15.38
C LEU A 138 7.88 0.58 15.52
N LEU A 139 8.34 -0.50 16.15
CA LEU A 139 9.76 -0.77 16.32
C LEU A 139 10.46 -0.92 14.97
N PHE A 140 9.83 -1.60 14.01
CA PHE A 140 10.38 -1.75 12.66
C PHE A 140 10.43 -0.41 11.92
N SER A 141 9.37 0.40 12.00
CA SER A 141 9.30 1.77 11.47
C SER A 141 10.38 2.69 12.07
N LEU A 142 10.64 2.58 13.37
CA LEU A 142 11.72 3.31 14.03
C LEU A 142 13.11 2.83 13.59
N ALA A 143 13.29 1.51 13.47
CA ALA A 143 14.57 0.92 13.05
C ALA A 143 14.94 1.27 11.61
N THR A 144 13.95 1.38 10.73
CA THR A 144 14.15 1.79 9.33
C THR A 144 14.13 3.31 9.14
N GLY A 145 13.64 4.07 10.11
CA GLY A 145 13.39 5.51 9.96
C GLY A 145 12.18 5.84 9.06
N GLU A 146 11.38 4.83 8.71
CA GLU A 146 10.25 4.97 7.80
C GLU A 146 8.97 5.33 8.53
N LYS A 147 8.45 6.55 8.31
CA LYS A 147 7.30 7.09 9.05
C LYS A 147 5.95 6.47 8.64
N ASN A 148 5.89 5.76 7.52
CA ASN A 148 4.66 5.13 7.03
C ASN A 148 4.10 4.04 7.95
N GLY A 149 4.90 3.51 8.89
CA GLY A 149 4.41 2.56 9.90
C GLY A 149 3.34 3.16 10.82
N VAL A 150 3.40 4.47 11.08
CA VAL A 150 2.40 5.18 11.89
C VAL A 150 1.02 5.15 11.23
N ILE A 151 0.98 5.25 9.90
CA ILE A 151 -0.27 5.18 9.12
C ILE A 151 -0.90 3.79 9.26
N ILE A 152 -0.10 2.73 9.15
CA ILE A 152 -0.56 1.34 9.32
C ILE A 152 -1.13 1.14 10.73
N ILE A 153 -0.43 1.61 11.77
CA ILE A 153 -0.89 1.50 13.16
C ILE A 153 -2.20 2.25 13.39
N ALA A 154 -2.30 3.50 12.92
CA ALA A 154 -3.52 4.31 13.05
C ALA A 154 -4.73 3.63 12.40
N PHE A 155 -4.54 3.05 11.21
CA PHE A 155 -5.57 2.24 10.57
C PHE A 155 -5.98 1.04 11.41
N ARG A 156 -5.03 0.22 11.84
CA ARG A 156 -5.32 -1.03 12.56
C ARG A 156 -6.08 -0.77 13.85
N ILE A 157 -5.70 0.25 14.61
CA ILE A 157 -6.41 0.65 15.83
C ILE A 157 -7.84 1.09 15.51
N THR A 158 -8.01 1.93 14.49
CA THR A 158 -9.33 2.42 14.08
C THR A 158 -10.24 1.26 13.63
N ALA A 159 -9.73 0.36 12.78
CA ALA A 159 -10.47 -0.81 12.31
C ALA A 159 -10.80 -1.78 13.46
N PHE A 160 -9.87 -2.02 14.38
CA PHE A 160 -10.07 -2.86 15.57
C PHE A 160 -11.19 -2.33 16.47
N ILE A 161 -11.26 -1.02 16.67
CA ILE A 161 -12.33 -0.37 17.45
C ILE A 161 -13.66 -0.50 16.70
N LEU A 162 -13.73 -0.08 15.44
CA LEU A 162 -14.98 -0.08 14.67
C LEU A 162 -15.57 -1.49 14.55
N THR A 163 -14.74 -2.51 14.27
CA THR A 163 -15.15 -3.93 14.18
C THR A 163 -15.77 -4.49 15.46
N ARG A 164 -15.52 -3.91 16.64
CA ARG A 164 -16.12 -4.36 17.92
C ARG A 164 -17.26 -3.48 18.43
N THR A 165 -17.60 -2.42 17.71
CA THR A 165 -18.71 -1.53 18.08
C THR A 165 -20.01 -1.94 17.41
N SER A 166 -21.14 -1.50 17.97
CA SER A 166 -22.44 -1.67 17.29
C SER A 166 -22.50 -0.80 16.03
N ARG A 167 -23.34 -1.18 15.05
CA ARG A 167 -23.45 -0.50 13.75
C ARG A 167 -23.62 1.01 13.87
N TYR A 168 -24.55 1.47 14.73
CA TYR A 168 -24.82 2.90 14.91
C TYR A 168 -23.63 3.65 15.54
N LYS A 169 -22.95 3.02 16.52
CA LYS A 169 -21.76 3.59 17.14
C LYS A 169 -20.60 3.68 16.15
N ALA A 170 -20.41 2.66 15.31
CA ALA A 170 -19.37 2.67 14.27
C ALA A 170 -19.58 3.83 13.29
N VAL A 171 -20.81 4.02 12.80
CA VAL A 171 -21.16 5.14 11.91
C VAL A 171 -20.92 6.47 12.61
N PHE A 172 -21.40 6.64 13.85
CA PHE A 172 -21.19 7.87 14.61
C PHE A 172 -19.70 8.19 14.81
N LEU A 173 -18.89 7.21 15.23
CA LEU A 173 -17.44 7.38 15.42
C LEU A 173 -16.73 7.74 14.12
N THR A 174 -17.17 7.17 13.00
CA THR A 174 -16.65 7.49 11.67
C THR A 174 -16.92 8.96 11.33
N VAL A 175 -18.18 9.40 11.44
CA VAL A 175 -18.57 10.80 11.17
C VAL A 175 -17.84 11.76 12.11
N ALA A 176 -17.75 11.43 13.39
CA ALA A 176 -17.02 12.23 14.38
C ALA A 176 -15.52 12.33 14.06
N GLY A 177 -14.88 11.23 13.67
CA GLY A 177 -13.47 11.20 13.27
C GLY A 177 -13.19 12.03 12.01
N ILE A 178 -14.08 11.97 11.02
CA ILE A 178 -14.02 12.82 9.82
C ILE A 178 -14.17 14.29 10.20
N ALA A 179 -15.18 14.63 11.01
CA ALA A 179 -15.40 16.00 11.46
C ALA A 179 -14.19 16.55 12.24
N ALA A 180 -13.60 15.74 13.14
CA ALA A 180 -12.39 16.12 13.87
C ALA A 180 -11.19 16.36 12.94
N SER A 181 -11.03 15.55 11.89
CA SER A 181 -9.95 15.71 10.91
C SER A 181 -10.11 16.99 10.08
N LEU A 182 -11.35 17.31 9.67
CA LEU A 182 -11.66 18.58 8.98
C LEU A 182 -11.46 19.80 9.89
N LEU A 183 -11.78 19.68 11.18
CA LEU A 183 -11.47 20.73 12.16
C LEU A 183 -9.96 20.90 12.32
N LEU A 184 -9.19 19.81 12.38
CA LEU A 184 -7.74 19.86 12.43
C LEU A 184 -7.16 20.61 11.21
N ASP A 185 -7.69 20.33 10.02
CA ASP A 185 -7.30 21.02 8.79
C ASP A 185 -7.54 22.54 8.87
N ARG A 186 -8.74 22.93 9.33
CA ARG A 186 -9.13 24.34 9.50
C ARG A 186 -8.26 25.07 10.52
N TYR A 187 -7.79 24.38 11.55
CA TYR A 187 -6.99 24.95 12.64
C TYR A 187 -5.52 24.51 12.59
N PHE A 188 -5.03 24.12 11.40
CA PHE A 188 -3.68 23.59 11.21
C PHE A 188 -2.60 24.54 11.72
N ASP A 189 -2.73 25.85 11.48
CA ASP A 189 -1.76 26.86 11.94
C ASP A 189 -1.58 26.87 13.46
N ILE A 190 -2.66 26.61 14.20
CA ILE A 190 -2.60 26.51 15.65
C ILE A 190 -1.82 25.24 16.03
N LEU A 191 -2.15 24.11 15.39
CA LEU A 191 -1.47 22.83 15.63
C LEU A 191 0.04 22.91 15.31
N ALA A 192 0.40 23.50 14.18
CA ALA A 192 1.78 23.66 13.73
C ALA A 192 2.63 24.49 14.70
N ARG A 193 2.02 25.46 15.41
CA ARG A 193 2.73 26.25 16.45
C ARG A 193 3.11 25.41 17.67
N PHE A 194 2.30 24.41 18.01
CA PHE A 194 2.52 23.57 19.20
C PHE A 194 3.22 22.25 18.90
N VAL A 195 3.19 21.79 17.65
CA VAL A 195 3.80 20.53 17.21
C VAL A 195 4.81 20.82 16.10
N PRO A 196 6.10 21.03 16.42
CA PRO A 196 7.12 21.39 15.43
C PRO A 196 7.27 20.39 14.27
N GLN A 197 6.99 19.11 14.52
CA GLN A 197 7.00 18.07 13.48
C GLN A 197 5.89 18.28 12.44
N VAL A 198 4.77 18.89 12.83
CA VAL A 198 3.65 19.22 11.93
C VAL A 198 3.95 20.50 11.16
N ALA A 199 4.69 21.45 11.73
CA ALA A 199 5.10 22.68 11.05
C ALA A 199 5.92 22.41 9.76
N ALA A 200 6.67 21.31 9.71
CA ALA A 200 7.38 20.90 8.49
C ALA A 200 6.45 20.69 7.27
N TYR A 201 5.16 20.43 7.51
CA TYR A 201 4.19 20.25 6.43
C TYR A 201 3.59 21.56 5.92
N SER A 202 3.76 22.70 6.61
CA SER A 202 3.19 23.99 6.17
C SER A 202 3.65 24.36 4.76
N TYR A 203 4.95 24.14 4.46
CA TYR A 203 5.50 24.36 3.12
C TYR A 203 4.76 23.55 2.04
N THR A 204 4.48 22.28 2.29
CA THR A 204 3.71 21.43 1.36
C THR A 204 2.27 21.92 1.18
N ARG A 205 1.66 22.51 2.22
CA ARG A 205 0.30 23.07 2.13
C ARG A 205 0.27 24.36 1.31
N ASP A 206 1.22 25.26 1.57
CA ASP A 206 1.18 26.63 1.06
C ASP A 206 1.83 26.77 -0.32
N VAL A 207 2.77 25.88 -0.67
CA VAL A 207 3.62 26.05 -1.86
C VAL A 207 3.45 24.94 -2.89
N VAL A 208 3.29 23.68 -2.46
CA VAL A 208 3.40 22.52 -3.36
C VAL A 208 2.04 22.07 -3.94
N ASN A 209 0.94 22.28 -3.22
CA ASN A 209 -0.39 21.81 -3.63
C ASN A 209 -1.43 22.94 -3.58
N PRO A 210 -1.42 23.90 -4.53
CA PRO A 210 -2.47 24.89 -4.63
C PRO A 210 -3.78 24.19 -5.07
N GLU A 211 -4.70 24.04 -4.13
CA GLU A 211 -6.14 23.78 -4.29
C GLU A 211 -6.56 22.88 -5.48
N TYR A 212 -6.39 21.56 -5.35
CA TYR A 212 -7.14 20.64 -6.21
C TYR A 212 -8.64 20.82 -5.95
N SER A 213 -9.45 20.88 -7.01
CA SER A 213 -10.90 20.79 -6.86
C SER A 213 -11.30 19.42 -6.25
N VAL A 214 -12.48 19.31 -5.64
CA VAL A 214 -12.96 18.03 -5.07
C VAL A 214 -12.99 16.90 -6.12
N PRO A 215 -13.46 17.11 -7.37
CA PRO A 215 -13.40 16.09 -8.43
C PRO A 215 -11.98 15.72 -8.85
N GLU A 216 -11.06 16.67 -8.92
CA GLU A 216 -9.64 16.39 -9.22
C GLU A 216 -8.98 15.65 -8.07
N SER A 217 -9.28 16.00 -6.82
CA SER A 217 -8.81 15.27 -5.64
C SER A 217 -9.31 13.83 -5.66
N ALA A 218 -10.57 13.60 -6.03
CA ALA A 218 -11.14 12.26 -6.18
C ALA A 218 -10.55 11.50 -7.38
N GLY A 219 -10.33 12.18 -8.51
CA GLY A 219 -9.72 11.62 -9.71
C GLY A 219 -8.26 11.24 -9.50
N VAL A 220 -7.46 12.14 -8.94
CA VAL A 220 -6.07 11.91 -8.50
C VAL A 220 -6.03 10.82 -7.45
N PHE A 221 -6.97 10.78 -6.51
CA PHE A 221 -7.08 9.70 -5.55
C PHE A 221 -7.36 8.33 -6.23
N LEU A 222 -8.30 8.27 -7.17
CA LEU A 222 -8.68 7.03 -7.88
C LEU A 222 -7.64 6.57 -8.92
N SER A 223 -6.93 7.48 -9.57
CA SER A 223 -5.86 7.13 -10.51
C SER A 223 -4.58 6.77 -9.79
N SER A 224 -4.31 7.45 -8.67
CA SER A 224 -3.20 7.10 -7.83
C SER A 224 -3.36 5.68 -7.32
N LEU A 225 -4.57 5.08 -7.24
CA LEU A 225 -4.79 3.64 -6.90
C LEU A 225 -3.82 2.67 -7.60
N HIS A 226 -3.19 3.08 -8.70
CA HIS A 226 -2.26 2.30 -9.50
C HIS A 226 -0.91 2.99 -9.69
N LEU A 227 -0.12 2.54 -10.68
CA LEU A 227 1.29 2.90 -10.94
C LEU A 227 1.49 4.38 -11.31
N GLY A 228 1.09 5.35 -10.48
CA GLY A 228 1.30 6.79 -10.70
C GLY A 228 2.78 7.26 -10.73
N ILE A 229 3.52 6.92 -11.76
CA ILE A 229 4.91 7.30 -12.06
C ILE A 229 4.96 8.71 -12.68
N ASN A 230 3.99 9.06 -13.54
CA ASN A 230 3.76 10.35 -14.16
C ASN A 230 2.24 10.75 -14.13
N PRO A 231 1.75 11.38 -13.04
CA PRO A 231 0.32 11.57 -12.76
C PRO A 231 -0.56 12.13 -13.91
N PRO A 232 -0.12 13.10 -14.73
CA PRO A 232 -0.89 13.61 -15.87
C PRO A 232 -1.12 12.60 -17.01
N LEU A 233 -0.14 11.75 -17.32
CA LEU A 233 -0.27 10.71 -18.35
C LEU A 233 -0.93 9.45 -17.79
N ASP A 234 -0.68 9.19 -16.51
CA ASP A 234 -1.07 7.96 -15.84
C ASP A 234 -2.55 7.81 -15.56
N TYR A 235 -3.21 8.96 -15.37
CA TYR A 235 -4.61 8.99 -14.97
C TYR A 235 -5.50 8.16 -15.90
N TRP A 236 -5.36 8.35 -17.21
CA TRP A 236 -6.28 7.78 -18.19
C TRP A 236 -6.14 6.28 -18.35
N PHE A 237 -4.92 5.75 -18.25
CA PHE A 237 -4.70 4.34 -18.46
C PHE A 237 -4.84 3.52 -17.18
N HIS A 238 -4.66 4.11 -16.00
CA HIS A 238 -4.88 3.43 -14.73
C HIS A 238 -6.34 3.37 -14.29
N LEU A 239 -7.15 4.38 -14.62
CA LEU A 239 -8.55 4.44 -14.18
C LEU A 239 -9.39 3.19 -14.53
N PRO A 240 -9.27 2.56 -15.73
CA PRO A 240 -10.00 1.32 -16.05
C PRO A 240 -9.62 0.16 -15.13
N PHE A 241 -8.34 0.06 -14.76
CA PHE A 241 -7.87 -0.96 -13.83
C PHE A 241 -8.43 -0.69 -12.42
N SER A 242 -8.50 0.58 -11.98
CA SER A 242 -9.04 0.95 -10.67
C SER A 242 -10.52 0.57 -10.58
N ALA A 243 -11.28 0.80 -11.65
CA ALA A 243 -12.68 0.42 -11.75
C ALA A 243 -12.89 -1.10 -11.68
N LEU A 244 -12.03 -1.88 -12.36
CA LEU A 244 -12.09 -3.35 -12.33
C LEU A 244 -11.85 -3.92 -10.93
N VAL A 245 -10.93 -3.33 -10.18
CA VAL A 245 -10.63 -3.72 -8.80
C VAL A 245 -11.83 -3.48 -7.90
N LEU A 246 -12.46 -2.29 -8.00
CA LEU A 246 -13.68 -1.98 -7.26
C LEU A 246 -14.81 -2.93 -7.63
N PHE A 247 -14.93 -3.29 -8.91
CA PHE A 247 -15.93 -4.26 -9.39
C PHE A 247 -15.71 -5.66 -8.81
N PHE A 248 -14.47 -6.17 -8.79
CA PHE A 248 -14.18 -7.43 -8.12
C PHE A 248 -14.51 -7.35 -6.63
N GLY A 249 -14.16 -6.23 -5.97
CA GLY A 249 -14.47 -5.92 -4.56
C GLY A 249 -15.94 -6.12 -4.25
N TRP A 250 -16.78 -5.52 -5.10
CA TRP A 250 -18.22 -5.64 -5.03
C TRP A 250 -18.75 -7.07 -5.23
N LEU A 251 -18.20 -7.82 -6.18
CA LEU A 251 -18.60 -9.22 -6.40
C LEU A 251 -18.32 -10.11 -5.19
N SER A 252 -17.13 -9.99 -4.60
CA SER A 252 -16.79 -10.77 -3.41
C SER A 252 -17.67 -10.41 -2.22
N LEU A 253 -17.97 -9.14 -2.03
CA LEU A 253 -18.92 -8.69 -1.02
C LEU A 253 -20.28 -9.35 -1.20
N ARG A 254 -20.75 -9.49 -2.44
CA ARG A 254 -22.04 -10.09 -2.72
C ARG A 254 -22.10 -11.56 -2.29
N GLU A 255 -21.01 -12.29 -2.42
CA GLU A 255 -20.87 -13.71 -2.06
C GLU A 255 -20.52 -13.96 -0.58
N SER A 256 -20.13 -12.92 0.15
CA SER A 256 -19.74 -12.99 1.57
C SER A 256 -20.94 -13.09 2.50
N ASP A 257 -20.75 -13.69 3.67
CA ASP A 257 -21.78 -13.72 4.73
C ASP A 257 -21.97 -12.37 5.42
N GLU A 258 -22.94 -12.26 6.32
CA GLU A 258 -23.27 -10.99 6.99
C GLU A 258 -22.13 -10.50 7.90
N GLU A 259 -21.41 -11.40 8.55
CA GLU A 259 -20.31 -11.06 9.46
C GLU A 259 -19.11 -10.54 8.66
N GLU A 260 -18.69 -11.25 7.62
CA GLU A 260 -17.65 -10.86 6.67
C GLU A 260 -17.97 -9.50 6.04
N ARG A 261 -19.22 -9.29 5.60
CA ARG A 261 -19.69 -8.00 5.06
C ARG A 261 -19.61 -6.87 6.08
N MET A 262 -19.91 -7.14 7.36
CA MET A 262 -19.81 -6.12 8.39
C MET A 262 -18.36 -5.74 8.68
N VAL A 263 -17.46 -6.73 8.80
CA VAL A 263 -16.01 -6.49 8.96
C VAL A 263 -15.48 -5.70 7.77
N PHE A 264 -15.94 -6.03 6.56
CA PHE A 264 -15.64 -5.28 5.36
C PHE A 264 -16.07 -3.82 5.55
N CYS A 265 -17.36 -3.52 5.63
CA CYS A 265 -17.86 -2.14 5.72
C CYS A 265 -17.16 -1.27 6.79
N ARG A 266 -16.84 -1.85 7.95
CA ARG A 266 -16.15 -1.16 9.05
C ARG A 266 -14.68 -0.84 8.76
N SER A 267 -14.02 -1.66 7.94
CA SER A 267 -12.66 -1.41 7.46
C SER A 267 -12.61 -0.28 6.42
N ILE A 268 -13.64 -0.14 5.57
CA ILE A 268 -13.79 1.04 4.67
C ILE A 268 -13.93 2.30 5.52
N MET A 269 -14.76 2.24 6.57
CA MET A 269 -14.98 3.38 7.47
C MET A 269 -13.67 3.80 8.16
N ALA A 270 -12.90 2.84 8.69
CA ALA A 270 -11.60 3.11 9.29
C ALA A 270 -10.63 3.75 8.29
N SER A 271 -10.60 3.25 7.05
CA SER A 271 -9.77 3.79 5.98
C SER A 271 -10.13 5.23 5.64
N ALA A 272 -11.42 5.55 5.53
CA ALA A 272 -11.88 6.90 5.26
C ALA A 272 -11.46 7.88 6.36
N VAL A 273 -11.58 7.49 7.63
CA VAL A 273 -11.14 8.32 8.77
C VAL A 273 -9.64 8.58 8.70
N VAL A 274 -8.82 7.53 8.53
CA VAL A 274 -7.36 7.62 8.51
C VAL A 274 -6.89 8.44 7.30
N PHE A 275 -7.51 8.24 6.14
CA PHE A 275 -7.20 9.00 4.94
C PHE A 275 -7.36 10.50 5.15
N ILE A 276 -8.55 10.89 5.62
CA ILE A 276 -8.89 12.29 5.79
C ILE A 276 -7.97 12.87 6.86
N LEU A 277 -7.71 12.17 7.96
CA LEU A 277 -6.77 12.60 8.99
C LEU A 277 -5.38 12.91 8.44
N PHE A 278 -4.74 11.97 7.74
CA PHE A 278 -3.37 12.17 7.24
C PHE A 278 -3.31 13.17 6.09
N THR A 279 -4.35 13.25 5.26
CA THR A 279 -4.47 14.28 4.23
C THR A 279 -4.61 15.67 4.86
N SER A 280 -5.43 15.81 5.91
CA SER A 280 -5.59 17.05 6.68
C SER A 280 -4.31 17.47 7.42
N VAL A 281 -3.44 16.53 7.82
CA VAL A 281 -2.16 16.87 8.46
C VAL A 281 -1.09 17.23 7.43
N THR A 282 -0.98 16.47 6.35
CA THR A 282 0.19 16.57 5.45
C THR A 282 -0.06 17.43 4.21
N HIS A 283 -1.33 17.58 3.80
CA HIS A 283 -1.75 18.19 2.53
C HIS A 283 -1.05 17.63 1.28
N ALA A 284 -0.35 16.50 1.46
CA ALA A 284 0.36 15.77 0.43
C ALA A 284 -0.47 14.53 0.11
N PHE A 285 -1.20 14.58 -1.00
CA PHE A 285 -1.83 13.39 -1.59
C PHE A 285 -0.78 12.33 -2.04
N GLN A 286 0.52 12.65 -1.95
CA GLN A 286 1.56 12.07 -2.82
C GLN A 286 2.58 11.13 -2.15
N ASN A 287 2.69 11.02 -0.82
CA ASN A 287 3.83 10.31 -0.21
C ASN A 287 3.65 8.77 -0.16
N ALA A 288 3.24 8.25 -1.31
CA ALA A 288 2.85 6.89 -1.59
C ALA A 288 1.53 6.46 -0.97
N ARG A 289 0.43 6.97 -1.56
CA ARG A 289 -0.60 6.03 -2.05
C ARG A 289 -1.32 5.21 -0.97
N TYR A 290 -1.26 5.63 0.30
CA TYR A 290 -1.81 5.05 1.55
C TYR A 290 -2.16 3.56 1.47
N TYR A 291 -1.25 2.75 0.93
CA TYR A 291 -1.41 1.32 0.58
C TYR A 291 -2.86 0.94 0.23
N TYR A 292 -3.40 1.79 -0.65
CA TYR A 292 -4.77 1.95 -1.13
C TYR A 292 -5.91 1.43 -0.29
N PHE A 293 -6.07 2.05 0.88
CA PHE A 293 -7.13 1.77 1.85
C PHE A 293 -7.29 0.26 2.08
N ILE A 294 -6.11 -0.32 2.33
CA ILE A 294 -5.83 -1.73 2.62
C ILE A 294 -6.28 -2.59 1.45
N VAL A 295 -5.82 -2.17 0.28
CA VAL A 295 -6.20 -2.69 -1.05
C VAL A 295 -7.69 -3.14 -1.05
N LEU A 296 -8.52 -2.26 -0.49
CA LEU A 296 -9.95 -2.37 -0.27
C LEU A 296 -10.43 -3.79 0.05
N MET A 297 -9.88 -4.29 1.16
CA MET A 297 -10.36 -5.40 1.99
C MET A 297 -10.26 -6.79 1.42
N LEU A 298 -9.56 -6.92 0.30
CA LEU A 298 -8.79 -8.09 -0.07
C LEU A 298 -9.38 -9.46 0.30
N PHE A 299 -10.64 -9.55 -0.08
CA PHE A 299 -11.30 -10.73 -0.62
C PHE A 299 -11.35 -11.91 0.34
N PRO A 300 -12.34 -11.96 1.26
CA PRO A 300 -12.49 -13.08 2.20
C PRO A 300 -12.51 -14.44 1.48
N ARG A 301 -12.84 -14.46 0.18
CA ARG A 301 -12.75 -15.63 -0.68
C ARG A 301 -12.27 -15.28 -2.09
N LEU A 302 -10.99 -15.51 -2.35
CA LEU A 302 -10.49 -15.65 -3.72
C LEU A 302 -10.95 -16.98 -4.29
N ASN A 303 -12.13 -16.99 -4.93
CA ASN A 303 -12.54 -18.17 -5.69
C ASN A 303 -11.65 -18.33 -6.94
N THR A 304 -11.60 -19.55 -7.49
CA THR A 304 -10.73 -19.88 -8.63
C THR A 304 -10.96 -18.98 -9.85
N ARG A 305 -12.20 -18.55 -10.09
CA ARG A 305 -12.55 -17.68 -11.23
C ARG A 305 -11.99 -16.27 -11.04
N MET A 306 -12.13 -15.71 -9.84
CA MET A 306 -11.56 -14.41 -9.49
C MET A 306 -10.04 -14.45 -9.56
N LEU A 307 -9.41 -15.52 -9.07
CA LEU A 307 -7.96 -15.68 -9.16
C LEU A 307 -7.48 -15.66 -10.61
N VAL A 308 -8.11 -16.44 -11.50
CA VAL A 308 -7.75 -16.46 -12.94
C VAL A 308 -7.92 -15.06 -13.55
N ALA A 309 -9.02 -14.37 -13.25
CA ALA A 309 -9.25 -13.02 -13.75
C ALA A 309 -8.18 -12.03 -13.28
N LEU A 310 -7.80 -12.08 -12.00
CA LEU A 310 -6.77 -11.22 -11.43
C LEU A 310 -5.38 -11.54 -11.99
N LEU A 311 -5.04 -12.81 -12.25
CA LEU A 311 -3.78 -13.20 -12.89
C LEU A 311 -3.66 -12.59 -14.30
N ILE A 312 -4.71 -12.71 -15.11
CA ILE A 312 -4.75 -12.12 -16.46
C ILE A 312 -4.67 -10.60 -16.37
N PHE A 313 -5.47 -10.00 -15.49
CA PHE A 313 -5.50 -8.56 -15.26
C PHE A 313 -4.13 -8.00 -14.88
N SER A 314 -3.42 -8.68 -13.98
CA SER A 314 -2.10 -8.29 -13.51
C SER A 314 -1.10 -8.21 -14.66
N LEU A 315 -1.03 -9.25 -15.50
CA LEU A 315 -0.14 -9.28 -16.66
C LEU A 315 -0.51 -8.19 -17.68
N LEU A 316 -1.81 -8.03 -17.99
CA LEU A 316 -2.27 -6.99 -18.92
C LEU A 316 -1.96 -5.58 -18.42
N HIS A 317 -2.08 -5.34 -17.11
CA HIS A 317 -1.77 -4.06 -16.49
C HIS A 317 -0.28 -3.75 -16.61
N THR A 318 0.58 -4.69 -16.25
CA THR A 318 2.03 -4.53 -16.36
C THR A 318 2.46 -4.30 -17.81
N LEU A 319 1.94 -5.11 -18.76
CA LEU A 319 2.25 -4.96 -20.18
C LEU A 319 1.83 -3.60 -20.74
N THR A 320 0.63 -3.14 -20.35
CA THR A 320 0.11 -1.83 -20.77
C THR A 320 0.95 -0.71 -20.16
N ALA A 321 1.33 -0.83 -18.89
CA ALA A 321 2.23 0.13 -18.25
C ALA A 321 3.56 0.19 -19.01
N VAL A 322 4.24 -0.94 -19.22
CA VAL A 322 5.50 -1.00 -20.00
C VAL A 322 5.32 -0.36 -21.37
N TYR A 323 4.27 -0.72 -22.12
CA TYR A 323 4.03 -0.15 -23.45
C TYR A 323 3.83 1.37 -23.41
N VAL A 324 3.02 1.88 -22.48
CA VAL A 324 2.75 3.32 -22.36
C VAL A 324 4.03 4.08 -22.01
N TYR A 325 4.87 3.57 -21.12
CA TYR A 325 6.08 4.26 -20.71
C TYR A 325 7.23 4.14 -21.71
N GLU A 326 7.35 3.02 -22.43
CA GLU A 326 8.45 2.80 -23.37
C GLU A 326 8.14 3.27 -24.80
N VAL A 327 6.88 3.22 -25.24
CA VAL A 327 6.51 3.41 -26.66
C VAL A 327 5.79 4.73 -26.93
N LEU A 328 5.03 5.26 -25.96
CA LEU A 328 4.28 6.51 -26.13
C LEU A 328 5.02 7.75 -25.61
N ARG A 329 6.24 7.58 -25.09
CA ARG A 329 7.21 8.67 -24.87
C ARG A 329 7.96 8.96 -26.16
#